data_AF-A0A9Q3PHD9-F1
#
_entry.id   AF-A0A9Q3PHD9-F1
#
_cell.length_a   1.000
_cell.length_b   1.000
_cell.length_c   1.000
_cell.angle_alpha   90.00
_cell.angle_beta   90.00
_cell.angle_gamma   90.00
#
_symmetry.space_group_name_H-M   'P 1'
#
loop_
_entity.id
_entity.type
_entity.pdbx_description
1 polymer ?
#
loop_
_entity_poly.entity_id
_entity_poly.type
_entity_poly.pdbx_seq_one_letter_code
_entity_poly.pdbx_strand_id
1 'polypeptide(L)'
;MKECGHVSLYIADFRSLVSRIGDWDERALIYHFRRGLASRILDQLASHPSGIDSLQDLMDITLEHDTRYHERQKEKNHHQEKKPEA
;
A
#
# COMPACT_ATOMS: atom_id res chain seq x y z
N MET A 1 9.24 -2.43 9.30
CA MET A 1 9.86 -2.47 7.97
C MET A 1 10.05 -1.03 7.50
N LYS A 2 11.21 -0.72 6.94
CA LYS A 2 11.63 0.65 6.57
C LYS A 2 10.66 1.27 5.56
N GLU A 3 10.32 2.54 5.79
CA GLU A 3 9.41 3.38 5.01
C GLU A 3 9.88 3.73 3.57
N CYS A 4 10.61 2.82 2.90
CA CYS A 4 11.12 3.04 1.53
C CYS A 4 10.89 1.85 0.58
N GLY A 5 10.21 0.79 1.02
CA GLY A 5 9.86 -0.34 0.14
C GLY A 5 8.45 -0.13 -0.41
N HIS A 6 8.32 0.06 -1.73
CA HIS A 6 7.03 0.10 -2.41
C HIS A 6 6.09 -0.98 -1.89
N VAL A 7 4.84 -0.61 -1.60
CA VAL A 7 3.84 -1.56 -1.08
C VAL A 7 3.64 -2.72 -2.05
N SER A 8 3.87 -2.50 -3.34
CA SER A 8 3.86 -3.54 -4.38
C SER A 8 4.80 -4.72 -4.07
N LEU A 9 5.99 -4.46 -3.51
CA LEU A 9 6.94 -5.52 -3.17
C LEU A 9 6.44 -6.32 -1.97
N TYR A 10 5.94 -5.61 -0.95
CA TYR A 10 5.34 -6.24 0.22
C TYR A 10 4.14 -7.12 -0.14
N ILE A 11 3.28 -6.67 -1.06
CA ILE A 11 2.16 -7.44 -1.59
C ILE A 11 2.65 -8.73 -2.28
N ALA A 12 3.69 -8.62 -3.11
CA ALA A 12 4.24 -9.77 -3.83
C ALA A 12 4.83 -10.82 -2.86
N ASP A 13 5.62 -10.37 -1.87
CA ASP A 13 6.15 -11.24 -0.81
C ASP A 13 5.03 -11.89 0.02
N PHE A 14 4.00 -11.11 0.38
CA PHE A 14 2.86 -11.61 1.15
C PHE A 14 2.10 -12.69 0.36
N ARG A 15 1.82 -12.48 -0.93
CA ARG A 15 1.16 -13.48 -1.79
C ARG A 15 2.00 -14.76 -1.91
N SER A 16 3.33 -14.63 -2.03
CA SER A 16 4.25 -15.76 -2.05
C SER A 16 4.21 -16.54 -0.74
N LEU A 17 4.16 -15.85 0.41
CA LEU A 17 4.03 -16.47 1.73
C LEU A 17 2.68 -17.18 1.89
N VAL A 18 1.57 -16.54 1.52
CA VAL A 18 0.23 -17.14 1.58
C VAL A 18 0.17 -18.40 0.73
N SER A 19 0.71 -18.36 -0.49
CA SER A 19 0.78 -19.53 -1.37
C SER A 19 1.65 -20.66 -0.81
N ARG A 20 2.67 -20.34 0.00
CA ARG A 20 3.54 -21.34 0.63
C ARG A 20 2.95 -21.95 1.91
N ILE A 21 2.18 -21.17 2.66
CA ILE A 21 1.61 -21.61 3.94
C ILE A 21 0.37 -22.48 3.72
N GLY A 22 -0.50 -22.11 2.76
CA GLY A 22 -1.71 -22.87 2.40
C GLY A 22 -2.85 -22.80 3.43
N ASP A 23 -4.09 -22.70 2.94
CA ASP A 23 -5.36 -22.79 3.70
C ASP A 23 -5.52 -21.84 4.91
N TRP A 24 -5.13 -20.57 4.75
CA TRP A 24 -5.47 -19.53 5.72
C TRP A 24 -6.77 -18.85 5.38
N ASP A 25 -7.63 -18.70 6.39
CA ASP A 25 -8.88 -17.96 6.26
C ASP A 25 -8.61 -16.53 5.79
N GLU A 26 -9.37 -16.06 4.80
CA GLU A 26 -9.17 -14.75 4.20
C GLU A 26 -9.25 -13.62 5.25
N ARG A 27 -10.07 -13.79 6.29
CA ARG A 27 -10.16 -12.83 7.40
C ARG A 27 -8.88 -12.79 8.23
N ALA A 28 -8.24 -13.93 8.44
CA ALA A 28 -6.95 -13.99 9.12
C ALA A 28 -5.88 -13.29 8.27
N LEU A 29 -5.86 -13.53 6.95
CA LEU A 29 -4.93 -12.87 6.04
C LEU A 29 -5.11 -11.35 6.04
N ILE A 30 -6.34 -10.85 5.99
CA ILE A 30 -6.66 -9.41 6.07
C ILE A 30 -6.15 -8.82 7.40
N TYR A 31 -6.35 -9.52 8.52
CA TYR A 31 -5.89 -9.08 9.83
C TYR A 31 -4.36 -9.00 9.90
N HIS A 32 -3.67 -10.04 9.43
CA HIS A 32 -2.21 -10.07 9.40
C HIS A 32 -1.62 -9.04 8.46
N PHE A 33 -2.25 -8.83 7.30
CA PHE A 33 -1.86 -7.80 6.35
C PHE A 33 -2.01 -6.41 6.97
N ARG A 34 -3.18 -6.07 7.52
CA ARG A 34 -3.40 -4.79 8.23
C ARG A 34 -2.38 -4.57 9.34
N ARG A 35 -2.06 -5.58 10.14
CA ARG A 35 -1.06 -5.46 11.21
C ARG A 35 0.35 -5.18 10.69
N GLY A 36 0.68 -5.63 9.49
CA GLY A 36 1.98 -5.40 8.85
C GLY A 36 2.10 -4.05 8.13
N LEU A 37 0.98 -3.38 7.84
CA LEU A 37 0.95 -2.09 7.17
C LEU A 37 1.36 -0.96 8.11
N ALA A 38 1.93 0.10 7.53
CA ALA A 38 2.23 1.33 8.26
C ALA A 38 0.93 2.01 8.72
N SER A 39 0.93 2.62 9.90
CA SER A 39 -0.23 3.34 10.46
C SER A 39 -0.81 4.37 9.51
N ARG A 40 0.04 4.99 8.68
CA ARG A 40 -0.37 5.90 7.62
C ARG A 40 -1.31 5.25 6.61
N ILE A 41 -0.96 4.05 6.14
CA ILE A 41 -1.77 3.31 5.18
C ILE A 41 -3.04 2.81 5.86
N LEU A 42 -2.95 2.40 7.13
CA LEU A 42 -4.12 2.02 7.93
C LEU A 42 -5.13 3.17 8.09
N ASP A 43 -4.64 4.39 8.32
CA ASP A 43 -5.47 5.59 8.43
C ASP A 43 -6.17 5.91 7.09
N GLN A 44 -5.44 5.80 5.97
CA GLN A 44 -6.03 5.97 4.64
C GLN A 44 -7.05 4.88 4.30
N LEU A 45 -6.79 3.63 4.68
CA LEU A 45 -7.76 2.55 4.55
C LEU A 45 -8.99 2.76 5.42
N ALA A 46 -8.83 3.25 6.65
CA ALA A 46 -9.94 3.55 7.55
C ALA A 46 -10.80 4.72 7.02
N SER A 47 -10.18 5.65 6.29
CA SER A 47 -10.85 6.73 5.59
C SER A 47 -11.56 6.27 4.31
N HIS A 48 -11.32 5.05 3.82
CA HIS A 48 -11.99 4.51 2.65
C HIS A 48 -13.21 3.68 3.09
N PRO A 49 -14.45 4.15 2.85
CA PRO A 49 -15.66 3.50 3.37
C PRO A 49 -16.07 2.25 2.59
N SER A 50 -15.39 1.92 1.49
CA SER A 50 -15.69 0.77 0.65
C SER A 50 -15.26 -0.51 1.36
N GLY A 51 -16.24 -1.38 1.64
CA GLY A 51 -16.05 -2.63 2.38
C GLY A 51 -15.03 -3.53 1.69
N ILE A 52 -13.88 -3.70 2.34
CA ILE A 52 -12.82 -4.58 1.89
C ILE A 52 -13.26 -6.01 2.19
N ASP A 53 -13.98 -6.61 1.24
CA ASP A 53 -14.58 -7.93 1.39
C ASP A 53 -13.55 -9.05 1.15
N SER A 54 -12.52 -8.76 0.34
CA SER A 54 -11.45 -9.71 0.02
C SER A 54 -10.05 -9.14 0.20
N LEU A 55 -9.10 -10.03 0.49
CA LEU A 55 -7.68 -9.68 0.61
C LEU A 55 -7.15 -9.03 -0.68
N GLN A 56 -7.67 -9.47 -1.83
CA GLN A 56 -7.23 -8.94 -3.12
C GLN A 56 -7.61 -7.47 -3.31
N ASP A 57 -8.81 -7.09 -2.87
CA ASP A 57 -9.31 -5.73 -2.89
C ASP A 57 -8.49 -4.82 -1.94
N LEU A 58 -8.17 -5.34 -0.75
CA LEU A 58 -7.25 -4.70 0.20
C LEU A 58 -5.91 -4.35 -0.44
N MET A 59 -5.31 -5.28 -1.16
CA MET A 59 -4.01 -5.10 -1.80
C MET A 59 -4.08 -4.08 -2.95
N ASP A 60 -5.13 -4.12 -3.75
CA ASP A 60 -5.33 -3.21 -4.88
C ASP A 60 -5.51 -1.76 -4.43
N ILE A 61 -6.40 -1.51 -3.47
CA ILE A 61 -6.61 -0.18 -2.88
C ILE A 61 -5.31 0.36 -2.28
N THR A 62 -4.54 -0.50 -1.61
CA THR A 62 -3.28 -0.09 -1.00
C THR A 62 -2.23 0.28 -2.06
N LEU A 63 -2.14 -0.48 -3.14
CA LEU A 63 -1.23 -0.23 -4.26
C LEU A 63 -1.61 1.06 -5.01
N GLU A 64 -2.89 1.29 -5.27
CA GLU A 64 -3.39 2.52 -5.89
C GLU A 64 -3.03 3.73 -5.03
N HIS A 65 -3.20 3.62 -3.71
CA HIS A 65 -2.85 4.68 -2.77
C HIS A 65 -1.35 4.98 -2.75
N ASP A 66 -0.49 3.96 -2.71
CA ASP A 66 0.96 4.09 -2.77
C ASP A 66 1.39 4.77 -4.08
N THR A 67 0.82 4.32 -5.21
CA THR A 67 1.10 4.85 -6.55
C THR A 67 0.73 6.33 -6.64
N ARG A 68 -0.51 6.69 -6.26
CA ARG A 68 -0.95 8.10 -6.24
C ARG A 68 -0.12 8.96 -5.30
N TYR A 69 0.29 8.41 -4.16
CA TYR A 69 1.14 9.15 -3.22
C TYR A 69 2.52 9.41 -3.83
N HIS A 70 3.15 8.40 -4.40
CA HIS A 70 4.45 8.51 -5.06
C HIS A 70 4.41 9.45 -6.27
N GLU A 71 3.37 9.40 -7.10
CA GLU A 71 3.19 10.34 -8.21
C GLU A 71 3.10 11.79 -7.71
N ARG A 72 2.27 12.04 -6.68
CA ARG A 72 2.15 13.37 -6.07
C ARG A 72 3.46 13.85 -5.44
N GLN A 73 4.27 12.96 -4.85
CA GLN A 73 5.59 13.32 -4.33
C GLN A 73 6.58 13.66 -5.46
N LYS A 74 6.55 12.91 -6.57
CA LYS A 74 7.40 13.20 -7.74
C LYS A 74 7.07 14.55 -8.37
N GLU A 75 5.79 14.91 -8.45
CA GLU A 75 5.38 16.23 -8.98
C GLU A 75 5.83 17.39 -8.08
N LYS A 76 5.76 17.23 -6.77
CA LYS A 76 6.24 18.25 -5.81
C LYS A 76 7.75 18.43 -5.86
N ASN A 77 8.50 17.38 -6.17
CA ASN A 77 9.95 17.45 -6.31
C ASN A 77 10.36 18.12 -7.64
N HIS A 78 9.62 17.88 -8.72
CA HIS A 78 9.91 18.50 -10.02
C HIS A 78 9.56 20.00 -10.09
N HIS A 79 8.62 20.49 -9.27
CA HIS A 79 8.25 21.90 -9.29
C HIS A 79 9.26 22.81 -8.58
N GLN A 80 10.16 22.29 -7.75
CA GLN A 80 11.19 23.11 -7.10
C GLN A 80 12.44 23.36 -7.99
N GLU A 81 12.66 22.56 -9.03
CA GLU A 81 13.82 22.73 -9.94
C GLU A 81 13.55 23.66 -11.14
N LYS A 82 12.36 24.24 -11.26
CA LYS A 82 12.07 25.28 -12.26
C LYS A 82 11.92 26.65 -11.60
N LYS A 83 13.00 27.14 -10.98
CA LYS A 83 13.21 28.59 -10.92
C LYS A 83 13.83 29.02 -12.26
N PRO A 84 13.11 29.78 -13.11
CA PRO A 84 13.75 30.49 -14.20
C PRO A 84 14.53 31.65 -13.57
N GLU A 85 15.85 31.57 -13.59
CA GLU A 85 16.69 32.74 -13.31
C GLU A 85 16.75 33.58 -14.60
N ALA A 86 16.31 34.83 -14.44
CA ALA A 86 16.12 35.83 -15.47
C ALA A 86 17.40 36.63 -15.74
#